data_AF-A0A5K1H8X0-F1
#
_entry.id   AF-A0A5K1H8X0-F1
#
_cell.length_a   1.000
_cell.length_b   1.000
_cell.length_c   1.000
_cell.angle_alpha   90.00
_cell.angle_beta   90.00
_cell.angle_gamma   90.00
#
_symmetry.space_group_name_H-M   'P 1'
#
loop_
_entity.id
_entity.type
_entity.pdbx_description
1 polymer ?
#
loop_
_entity_poly.entity_id
_entity_poly.type
_entity_poly.pdbx_seq_one_letter_code
_entity_poly.pdbx_strand_id
1 'polypeptide(L)' 'MGEHRLRKVIDAWYYNSFGVAKVPESNGPSTLMSSPRDIVGHGSHTKSTAAG' A
#
# COMPACT_ATOMS: atom_id res chain seq x y z
N MET A 1 4.69 -7.19 -17.74
CA MET A 1 4.20 -6.52 -16.52
C MET A 1 2.67 -6.63 -16.52
N GLY A 2 2.12 -7.63 -15.83
CA GLY A 2 0.68 -7.97 -15.91
C GLY A 2 -0.17 -7.10 -15.00
N GLU A 3 -1.24 -6.52 -15.53
CA GLU A 3 -2.23 -5.76 -14.78
C GLU A 3 -3.08 -6.73 -13.92
N HIS A 4 -3.06 -6.56 -12.60
CA HIS A 4 -3.92 -7.32 -11.70
C HIS A 4 -5.37 -6.79 -11.80
N ARG A 5 -6.14 -7.27 -12.78
CA ARG A 5 -7.58 -6.99 -12.88
C ARG A 5 -8.38 -7.97 -12.03
N LEU A 6 -8.75 -7.56 -10.82
CA LEU A 6 -9.60 -8.34 -9.91
C LEU A 6 -11.00 -7.72 -9.86
N ARG A 7 -12.06 -8.54 -9.94
CA ARG A 7 -13.46 -8.05 -9.88
C ARG A 7 -13.88 -7.57 -8.48
N LYS A 8 -13.13 -7.96 -7.45
CA LYS A 8 -13.43 -7.67 -6.04
C LYS A 8 -12.68 -6.45 -5.49
N VAL A 9 -11.44 -6.25 -5.93
CA VAL A 9 -10.64 -5.08 -5.58
C VAL A 9 -10.43 -4.31 -6.87
N ILE A 10 -11.20 -3.24 -7.01
CA ILE A 10 -11.29 -2.47 -8.26
C ILE A 10 -10.09 -1.53 -8.40
N ASP A 11 -9.56 -1.01 -7.27
CA ASP A 11 -8.41 -0.11 -7.27
C ASP A 11 -7.64 -0.18 -5.93
N ALA A 12 -6.38 0.27 -5.92
CA ALA A 12 -5.51 0.35 -4.75
C ALA A 12 -4.43 1.43 -4.90
N TRP A 13 -4.44 2.43 -4.01
CA TRP A 13 -3.52 3.59 -4.05
C TRP A 13 -2.76 3.69 -2.73
N TYR A 14 -1.57 4.29 -2.77
CA TYR A 14 -0.69 4.48 -1.63
C TYR A 14 -0.06 5.87 -1.66
N TYR A 15 0.06 6.49 -0.48
CA TYR A 15 0.60 7.84 -0.34
C TYR A 15 1.63 7.88 0.80
N ASN A 16 2.84 8.36 0.50
CA ASN A 16 3.93 8.50 1.49
C ASN A 16 4.78 9.76 1.31
N SER A 17 4.28 10.75 0.55
CA SER A 17 5.02 11.97 0.19
C SER A 17 5.66 12.64 1.41
N PHE A 18 4.96 12.67 2.54
CA PHE A 18 5.47 13.23 3.78
C PHE A 18 6.60 12.41 4.42
N GLY A 19 6.51 11.08 4.37
CA GLY A 19 7.55 10.19 4.88
C GLY A 19 8.83 10.32 4.08
N VAL A 20 8.71 10.40 2.74
CA VAL A 20 9.84 10.62 1.83
C VAL A 20 10.44 12.01 2.01
N ALA A 21 9.62 13.05 2.18
CA ALA A 21 10.10 14.43 2.34
C ALA A 21 10.86 14.68 3.67
N LYS A 22 10.66 13.83 4.67
CA LYS A 22 11.21 14.00 6.02
C LYS A 22 12.55 13.32 6.26
N VAL A 23 12.94 12.39 5.39
CA VAL A 23 14.17 11.60 5.57
C VAL A 23 15.10 11.83 4.38
N PRO A 24 16.42 11.85 4.60
CA PRO A 24 17.36 11.82 3.49
C PRO A 24 17.14 10.56 2.66
N GLU A 25 17.41 10.63 1.36
CA GLU A 25 17.15 9.55 0.39
C GLU A 25 17.80 8.22 0.80
N SER A 26 18.96 8.26 1.47
CA SER A 26 19.66 7.09 2.01
C SER A 26 18.86 6.31 3.07
N ASN A 27 17.90 6.97 3.72
CA ASN A 27 17.00 6.40 4.73
C ASN A 27 15.54 6.42 4.24
N GLY A 28 15.33 6.50 2.93
CA GLY A 28 14.00 6.47 2.31
C GLY A 28 13.23 5.18 2.60
N PRO A 29 11.90 5.20 2.44
CA PRO A 29 11.09 4.01 2.63
C PRO A 29 11.49 2.91 1.64
N SER A 30 11.51 1.66 2.12
CA SER A 30 11.83 0.52 1.26
C SER A 30 10.86 0.44 0.08
N THR A 31 11.35 -0.02 -1.08
CA THR A 31 10.52 -0.24 -2.27
C THR A 31 9.43 -1.28 -2.04
N LEU A 32 9.64 -2.19 -1.08
CA LEU A 32 8.66 -3.18 -0.64
C LEU A 32 7.45 -2.53 0.08
N MET A 33 7.69 -1.42 0.79
CA MET A 33 6.66 -0.68 1.54
C MET A 33 6.07 0.49 0.75
N SER A 34 6.69 0.88 -0.35
CA SER A 34 6.20 1.96 -1.22
C SER A 34 5.14 1.45 -2.20
N SER A 35 4.11 0.77 -1.69
CA SER A 35 3.04 0.20 -2.50
C SER A 35 1.71 0.12 -1.71
N PRO A 36 0.56 -0.07 -2.39
CA PRO A 36 -0.74 -0.29 -1.73
C PRO A 36 -0.86 -1.59 -0.94
N ARG A 37 0.19 -2.43 -0.90
CA ARG A 37 0.20 -3.69 -0.16
C ARG A 37 0.25 -3.41 1.34
N ASP A 38 -0.74 -3.92 2.07
CA ASP A 38 -0.72 -3.93 3.53
C ASP A 38 0.18 -5.07 4.04
N ILE A 39 1.27 -4.71 4.71
CA ILE A 39 2.24 -5.66 5.29
C ILE A 39 2.00 -5.92 6.79
N VAL A 40 1.12 -5.13 7.42
CA VAL A 40 0.82 -5.23 8.86
C VAL A 40 -0.47 -6.05 9.07
N GLY A 41 -1.47 -5.83 8.22
CA GLY A 41 -2.72 -6.58 8.21
C GLY A 41 -3.92 -5.84 8.82
N HIS A 42 -3.73 -4.66 9.40
CA HIS A 42 -4.83 -3.90 10.01
C HIS A 42 -5.87 -3.43 8.97
N GLY A 43 -5.40 -2.94 7.82
CA GLY A 43 -6.27 -2.55 6.71
C GLY A 43 -6.95 -3.76 6.08
N SER A 44 -6.22 -4.87 5.96
CA SER A 44 -6.75 -6.13 5.44
C SER A 44 -7.85 -6.72 6.31
N HIS A 45 -7.69 -6.70 7.64
CA HIS A 45 -8.71 -7.11 8.60
C HIS A 45 -9.96 -6.25 8.45
N THR A 46 -9.79 -4.93 8.50
CA THR A 46 -10.90 -3.96 8.40
C THR A 46 -11.67 -4.10 7.09
N LYS A 47 -10.95 -4.23 5.97
CA LYS A 47 -11.55 -4.43 4.65
C LYS A 47 -12.37 -5.72 4.57
N SER A 48 -11.83 -6.81 5.14
CA SER A 48 -12.51 -8.11 5.16
C SER A 48 -13.78 -8.06 6.02
N THR A 49 -13.78 -7.32 7.12
CA THR A 49 -14.99 -7.11 7.92
C THR A 49 -16.05 -6.32 7.16
N ALA A 50 -15.66 -5.26 6.45
CA ALA A 50 -16.61 -4.36 5.79
C ALA A 50 -17.19 -4.92 4.48
N ALA A 51 -16.38 -5.58 3.67
CA ALA A 51 -16.75 -6.03 2.32
C ALA A 51 -15.94 -7.26 1.86
N GLY A 52 -15.72 -8.19 2.79
CA GLY A 52 -14.85 -9.36 2.63
C GLY A 52 -15.28 -10.41 1.64
#